data_AF-A0AA91T209-F1
#
_entry.id   AF-A0AA91T209-F1
#
_cell.length_a   1.000
_cell.length_b   1.000
_cell.length_c   1.000
_cell.angle_alpha   90.00
_cell.angle_beta   90.00
_cell.angle_gamma   90.00
#
_symmetry.space_group_name_H-M   'P 1'
#
loop_
_entity.id
_entity.type
_entity.pdbx_description
1 polymer ?
#
loop_
_entity_poly.entity_id
_entity_poly.type
_entity_poly.pdbx_seq_one_letter_code
_entity_poly.pdbx_strand_id
1 'polypeptide(L)'
;MAEKRKKVSTLSEDQKKAHHIASEQKRRENIRAEFDRIVELTPSLTEDESRSELNILSKSADYIEYLKEENSKLVAMCHAKGIPVPDELLYKGPGILNK
;
A
#
# COMPACT_ATOMS: atom_id res chain seq x y z
N MET A 1 -24.85 -42.26 -16.27
CA MET A 1 -25.45 -40.96 -16.65
C MET A 1 -25.36 -40.04 -15.44
N ALA A 2 -24.56 -38.97 -15.51
CA ALA A 2 -24.44 -37.99 -14.43
C ALA A 2 -24.65 -36.61 -15.03
N GLU A 3 -25.83 -36.05 -14.80
CA GLU A 3 -26.26 -34.77 -15.32
C GLU A 3 -25.52 -33.65 -14.58
N LYS A 4 -24.57 -33.03 -15.28
CA LYS A 4 -23.81 -31.88 -14.81
C LYS A 4 -24.78 -30.69 -14.75
N ARG A 5 -25.36 -30.43 -13.57
CA ARG A 5 -26.19 -29.24 -13.32
C ARG A 5 -25.42 -27.98 -13.71
N LYS A 6 -25.74 -27.43 -14.88
CA LYS A 6 -25.42 -26.04 -15.23
C LYS A 6 -26.03 -25.19 -14.12
N LYS A 7 -25.19 -24.52 -13.31
CA LYS A 7 -25.67 -23.42 -12.46
C LYS A 7 -26.32 -22.41 -13.39
N VAL A 8 -27.64 -22.41 -13.46
CA VAL A 8 -28.40 -21.42 -14.21
C VAL A 8 -28.15 -20.10 -13.49
N SER A 9 -27.33 -19.26 -14.12
CA SER A 9 -27.02 -17.92 -13.65
C SER A 9 -28.20 -17.01 -14.00
N THR A 10 -29.31 -17.15 -13.28
CA THR A 10 -30.44 -16.23 -13.36
C THR A 10 -30.44 -15.31 -12.14
N LEU A 11 -29.31 -14.63 -11.92
CA LEU A 11 -29.39 -13.35 -11.22
C LEU A 11 -30.19 -12.42 -12.13
N SER A 12 -31.31 -11.90 -11.62
CA SER A 12 -32.06 -10.84 -12.31
C SER A 12 -31.13 -9.68 -12.65
N GLU A 13 -31.43 -8.91 -13.70
CA GLU A 13 -30.64 -7.72 -14.03
C GLU A 13 -30.52 -6.77 -12.84
N ASP A 14 -31.58 -6.66 -12.03
CA ASP A 14 -31.59 -5.90 -10.78
C ASP A 14 -30.62 -6.47 -9.74
N GLN A 15 -30.54 -7.80 -9.59
CA GLN A 15 -29.62 -8.46 -8.66
C GLN A 15 -28.16 -8.30 -9.12
N LYS A 16 -27.91 -8.39 -10.43
CA LYS A 16 -26.57 -8.13 -11.00
C LYS A 16 -26.15 -6.69 -10.76
N LYS A 17 -27.06 -5.73 -10.96
CA LYS A 17 -26.81 -4.31 -10.74
C LYS A 17 -26.52 -4.02 -9.25
N ALA A 18 -27.32 -4.58 -8.34
CA ALA A 18 -27.09 -4.46 -6.90
C ALA A 18 -25.73 -5.05 -6.47
N HIS A 19 -25.38 -6.24 -6.95
CA HIS A 19 -24.10 -6.87 -6.64
C HIS A 19 -22.92 -6.08 -7.21
N HIS A 20 -23.03 -5.55 -8.42
CA HIS A 20 -22.01 -4.69 -9.02
C HIS A 20 -21.77 -3.42 -8.19
N ILE A 21 -22.84 -2.72 -7.79
CA ILE A 21 -22.76 -1.53 -6.94
C ILE A 21 -22.10 -1.87 -5.60
N ALA A 22 -22.53 -2.95 -4.94
CA ALA A 22 -21.96 -3.38 -3.66
C ALA A 22 -20.48 -3.76 -3.78
N SER A 23 -20.11 -4.49 -4.83
CA SER A 23 -18.71 -4.85 -5.10
C SER A 23 -17.85 -3.62 -5.35
N GLU A 24 -18.36 -2.63 -6.08
CA GLU A 24 -17.64 -1.39 -6.35
C GLU A 24 -17.49 -0.53 -5.11
N GLN A 25 -18.54 -0.42 -4.30
CA GLN A 25 -18.48 0.29 -3.02
C GLN A 25 -17.41 -0.33 -2.12
N LYS A 26 -17.41 -1.65 -1.95
CA LYS A 26 -16.37 -2.35 -1.18
C LYS A 26 -14.98 -2.14 -1.76
N ARG A 27 -14.82 -2.14 -3.09
CA ARG A 27 -13.54 -1.86 -3.75
C ARG A 27 -13.03 -0.46 -3.38
N ARG A 28 -13.91 0.54 -3.39
CA ARG A 28 -13.58 1.93 -3.06
C ARG A 28 -13.27 2.12 -1.59
N GLU A 29 -14.03 1.49 -0.70
CA GLU A 29 -13.77 1.50 0.75
C GLU A 29 -12.39 0.91 1.06
N ASN A 30 -12.03 -0.21 0.43
CA ASN A 30 -10.70 -0.80 0.58
C ASN A 30 -9.60 0.15 0.09
N ILE A 31 -9.75 0.76 -1.09
CA ILE A 31 -8.78 1.72 -1.62
C ILE A 31 -8.60 2.89 -0.64
N ARG A 32 -9.71 3.42 -0.10
CA ARG A 32 -9.67 4.53 0.84
C ARG A 32 -8.96 4.17 2.13
N ALA A 33 -9.21 2.98 2.67
CA ALA A 33 -8.53 2.49 3.87
C ALA A 33 -7.01 2.38 3.67
N GLU A 34 -6.55 1.95 2.49
CA GLU A 34 -5.12 1.92 2.18
C GLU A 34 -4.51 3.33 2.07
N PHE A 35 -5.26 4.30 1.52
CA PHE A 35 -4.83 5.70 1.53
C PHE A 35 -4.71 6.27 2.93
N ASP A 36 -5.67 5.97 3.82
CA ASP A 36 -5.63 6.41 5.20
C ASP A 36 -4.40 5.83 5.92
N ARG A 37 -4.05 4.56 5.65
CA ARG A 37 -2.81 3.94 6.16
C ARG A 37 -1.54 4.62 5.66
N ILE A 38 -1.51 5.05 4.39
CA ILE A 38 -0.37 5.78 3.83
C ILE A 38 -0.19 7.13 4.53
N VAL A 39 -1.30 7.82 4.84
CA VAL A 39 -1.29 9.08 5.59
C VAL A 39 -0.70 8.87 6.99
N GLU A 40 -1.11 7.82 7.71
CA GLU A 40 -0.57 7.50 9.04
C GLU A 40 0.95 7.24 9.03
N LEU A 41 1.47 6.65 7.94
CA LEU A 41 2.89 6.31 7.81
C LEU A 41 3.78 7.46 7.36
N THR A 42 3.21 8.54 6.84
CA THR A 42 3.95 9.62 6.20
C THR A 42 3.90 10.88 7.05
N PRO A 43 4.97 11.22 7.81
CA PRO A 43 4.95 12.32 8.78
C PRO A 43 4.71 13.71 8.16
N SER A 44 4.93 13.85 6.85
CA SER A 44 4.74 15.11 6.11
C SER A 44 3.31 15.34 5.62
N LEU A 45 2.39 14.40 5.87
CA LEU A 45 0.96 14.54 5.59
C LEU A 45 0.21 14.90 6.88
N THR A 46 -0.55 15.99 6.86
CA THR A 46 -1.50 16.31 7.93
C THR A 46 -2.89 15.75 7.61
N GLU A 47 -3.77 15.63 8.62
CA GLU A 47 -5.17 15.21 8.41
C GLU A 47 -5.89 16.09 7.37
N ASP A 48 -5.51 17.37 7.25
CA ASP A 48 -6.08 18.30 6.28
C ASP A 48 -5.72 17.96 4.82
N GLU A 49 -4.53 17.37 4.61
CA GLU A 49 -4.02 16.97 3.29
C GLU A 49 -4.41 15.54 2.90
N SER A 50 -4.97 14.76 3.82
CA SER A 50 -5.47 13.39 3.63
C SER A 50 -6.63 13.25 2.63
N ARG A 51 -7.11 14.37 2.08
CA ARG A 51 -8.21 14.43 1.12
C ARG A 51 -7.76 14.42 -0.34
N SER A 52 -6.50 14.74 -0.63
CA SER A 52 -5.98 14.76 -2.00
C SER A 52 -5.16 13.51 -2.30
N GLU A 53 -5.71 12.59 -3.09
CA GLU A 53 -5.00 11.36 -3.52
C GLU A 53 -3.64 11.68 -4.16
N LEU A 54 -3.59 12.74 -4.98
CA LEU A 54 -2.34 13.18 -5.62
C LEU A 54 -1.30 13.61 -4.57
N ASN A 55 -1.69 14.42 -3.58
CA ASN A 55 -0.76 14.88 -2.54
C ASN A 55 -0.27 13.72 -1.69
N ILE A 56 -1.16 12.77 -1.35
CA ILE A 56 -0.79 11.58 -0.60
C ILE A 56 0.27 10.81 -1.37
N LEU A 57 0.04 10.50 -2.64
CA LEU A 57 0.99 9.74 -3.46
C LEU A 57 2.32 10.48 -3.63
N SER A 58 2.30 11.77 -3.95
CA SER A 58 3.52 12.56 -4.13
C SER A 58 4.34 12.63 -2.85
N LYS A 59 3.74 13.04 -1.73
CA LYS A 59 4.48 13.16 -0.45
C LYS A 59 4.98 11.82 0.07
N SER A 60 4.24 10.74 -0.18
CA SER A 60 4.69 9.39 0.20
C SER A 60 5.88 8.95 -0.65
N ALA A 61 5.88 9.26 -1.94
CA ALA A 61 7.02 8.98 -2.82
C ALA A 61 8.28 9.77 -2.37
N ASP A 62 8.10 11.05 -2.03
CA ASP A 62 9.18 11.90 -1.51
C ASP A 62 9.72 11.35 -0.18
N TYR A 63 8.82 10.90 0.70
CA TYR A 63 9.22 10.33 1.99
C TYR A 63 9.97 9.00 1.84
N ILE A 64 9.56 8.15 0.89
CA ILE A 64 10.31 6.92 0.55
C ILE A 64 11.73 7.26 0.09
N GLU A 65 11.90 8.29 -0.74
CA GLU A 65 13.25 8.68 -1.19
C GLU A 65 14.10 9.22 -0.04
N TYR A 66 13.51 10.07 0.81
CA TYR A 66 14.15 10.54 2.03
C TYR A 66 14.62 9.39 2.93
N LEU A 67 13.79 8.37 3.16
CA LEU A 67 14.14 7.22 4.00
C LEU A 67 15.33 6.43 3.44
N LYS A 68 15.45 6.29 2.11
CA LYS A 68 16.61 5.62 1.49
C LYS A 68 17.90 6.39 1.69
N GLU A 69 17.84 7.71 1.50
CA GLU A 69 18.99 8.58 1.74
C GLU A 69 19.41 8.53 3.22
N GLU A 70 18.44 8.63 4.12
CA GLU A 70 18.70 8.62 5.56
C GLU A 70 19.27 7.28 6.02
N ASN A 71 18.73 6.16 5.51
CA ASN A 71 19.30 4.84 5.74
C ASN A 71 20.77 4.78 5.31
N SER A 72 21.08 5.26 4.10
CA SER A 72 22.45 5.27 3.57
C SER A 72 23.40 6.11 4.44
N LYS A 73 22.94 7.29 4.90
CA LYS A 73 23.70 8.16 5.81
C LYS A 73 23.97 7.49 7.15
N LEU A 74 22.95 6.89 7.76
CA LEU A 74 23.06 6.19 9.04
C LEU A 74 24.02 5.00 8.95
N VAL A 75 23.93 4.20 7.89
CA VAL A 75 24.82 3.07 7.62
C VAL A 75 26.27 3.54 7.50
N ALA A 76 26.53 4.60 6.73
CA ALA A 76 27.85 5.19 6.60
C ALA A 76 28.41 5.68 7.94
N MET A 77 27.58 6.32 8.77
CA MET A 77 27.98 6.76 10.12
C MET A 77 28.29 5.57 11.06
N CYS A 78 27.51 4.50 11.01
CA CYS A 78 27.79 3.29 11.77
C CYS A 78 29.13 2.66 11.36
N HIS A 79 29.39 2.50 10.06
CA HIS A 79 30.66 1.99 9.56
C HIS A 79 31.85 2.87 9.95
N ALA A 80 31.72 4.19 9.86
CA ALA A 80 32.76 5.12 10.30
C ALA A 80 33.07 5.01 11.81
N LYS A 81 32.08 4.64 12.62
CA LYS A 81 32.22 4.40 14.06
C LYS A 81 32.61 2.96 14.41
N GLY A 82 32.81 2.09 13.42
CA GLY A 82 33.09 0.66 13.63
C GLY A 82 31.91 -0.13 14.21
N ILE A 83 30.69 0.41 14.12
CA ILE A 83 29.46 -0.24 14.59
C ILE A 83 28.97 -1.17 13.47
N PRO A 84 28.81 -2.48 13.73
CA PRO A 84 28.25 -3.39 12.75
C PRO A 84 26.77 -3.07 12.52
N VAL A 85 26.34 -3.03 11.26
CA VAL A 85 24.94 -2.82 10.88
C VAL A 85 24.34 -4.16 10.45
N PRO A 86 23.25 -4.62 11.09
CA PRO A 86 22.52 -5.79 10.66
C PRO A 86 22.01 -5.68 9.21
N ASP A 87 22.11 -6.77 8.46
CA ASP A 87 21.66 -6.86 7.06
C ASP A 87 20.18 -6.51 6.85
N GLU A 88 19.36 -6.71 7.89
CA GLU A 88 17.93 -6.40 7.89
C GLU A 88 17.64 -4.88 7.85
N LEU A 89 18.59 -4.07 8.30
CA LEU A 89 18.49 -2.61 8.30
C LEU A 89 19.02 -1.99 7.01
N LEU A 90 19.61 -2.78 6.11
CA LEU A 90 20.11 -2.29 4.84
C LEU A 90 18.96 -2.24 3.83
N TYR A 91 18.71 -1.06 3.26
CA TYR A 91 17.79 -0.93 2.16
C TYR A 91 18.35 -1.62 0.91
N LYS A 92 17.73 -2.73 0.48
CA LYS A 92 18.14 -3.52 -0.70
C LYS A 92 17.27 -3.29 -1.94
N GLY A 93 16.29 -2.39 -1.86
CA GLY A 93 15.32 -2.17 -2.92
C GLY A 93 13.98 -2.89 -2.70
N PRO A 94 12.97 -2.56 -3.51
CA PRO A 94 11.63 -3.12 -3.38
C PRO A 94 11.61 -4.61 -3.73
N GLY A 95 10.87 -5.41 -2.96
CA GLY A 95 10.66 -6.84 -3.23
C GLY A 95 11.83 -7.75 -2.84
N ILE A 96 12.95 -7.20 -2.37
CA ILE A 96 14.05 -7.97 -1.78
C ILE A 96 13.76 -8.09 -0.29
N LEU A 97 12.99 -9.12 0.09
CA LEU A 97 12.80 -9.48 1.50
C LEU A 97 14.17 -9.81 2.11
N ASN A 98 14.48 -9.17 3.24
CA ASN A 98 15.54 -9.62 4.13
C ASN A 98 15.16 -11.02 4.62
N LYS A 99 15.73 -12.04 3.97
CA LYS A 99 15.68 -13.43 4.44
C LYS A 99 16.75 -13.66 5.47
#